data_AF-A0A5R9QIX7-F1
#
_entry.id   AF-A0A5R9QIX7-F1
#
_cell.length_a   1.000
_cell.length_b   1.000
_cell.length_c   1.000
_cell.angle_alpha   90.00
_cell.angle_beta   90.00
_cell.angle_gamma   90.00
#
_symmetry.space_group_name_H-M   'P 1'
#
loop_
_entity.id
_entity.type
_entity.pdbx_description
1 polymer ?
#
loop_
_entity_poly.entity_id
_entity_poly.type
_entity_poly.pdbx_seq_one_letter_code
_entity_poly.pdbx_strand_id
1 'polypeptide(L)'
;MAQVKFHKYVAALPAQLEANAIYYVRAGDGFDMYVTNGAGMIVAYPANYAKLGDNTTTRPMRITKNGHEIGALLYTTGNLELITQDGSPPSIGLHRGGVNAGALYLTMDTQVGFVSNAGQASVLWSDANAPARLAAMGVGTPGTYASLQNLSGALQPPGSIVSGSVLRYASHNNASTIAPDGSWKCMGNANAGGVTTWMRI
;
A
#
# COMPACT_ATOMS: atom_id res chain seq x y z
N MET A 1 41.80 -29.41 31.37
CA MET A 1 41.84 -28.42 30.27
C MET A 1 41.06 -28.99 29.10
N ALA A 2 40.05 -28.29 28.57
CA ALA A 2 39.27 -28.76 27.43
C ALA A 2 40.03 -28.45 26.13
N GLN A 3 40.10 -29.42 25.21
CA GLN A 3 40.66 -29.23 23.88
C GLN A 3 39.54 -28.86 22.91
N VAL A 4 39.76 -27.83 22.09
CA VAL A 4 38.88 -27.45 20.98
C VAL A 4 39.62 -27.71 19.67
N LYS A 5 38.95 -28.40 18.75
CA LYS A 5 39.51 -28.75 17.44
C LYS A 5 38.98 -27.80 16.37
N PHE A 6 39.83 -27.43 15.42
CA PHE A 6 39.46 -26.56 14.30
C PHE A 6 39.66 -27.31 12.99
N HIS A 7 38.59 -27.46 12.21
CA HIS A 7 38.58 -28.07 10.89
C HIS A 7 38.39 -26.98 9.83
N LYS A 8 39.50 -26.58 9.21
CA LYS A 8 39.54 -25.48 8.23
C LYS A 8 39.34 -26.05 6.82
N TYR A 9 38.29 -25.60 6.13
CA TYR A 9 37.95 -25.93 4.75
C TYR A 9 37.54 -27.39 4.48
N VAL A 10 36.35 -27.76 4.92
CA VAL A 10 35.67 -28.95 4.40
C VAL A 10 34.67 -28.55 3.31
N ALA A 11 34.59 -29.33 2.22
CA ALA A 11 33.62 -29.08 1.14
C ALA A 11 32.18 -29.36 1.60
N ALA A 12 32.02 -30.24 2.59
CA ALA A 12 30.78 -30.57 3.28
C ALA A 12 31.11 -31.07 4.69
N LEU A 13 30.12 -31.14 5.59
CA LEU A 13 30.31 -31.78 6.89
C LEU A 13 30.63 -33.27 6.73
N PRO A 14 31.57 -33.83 7.51
CA PRO A 14 31.81 -35.27 7.50
C PRO A 14 30.60 -36.02 8.06
N ALA A 15 30.39 -37.24 7.58
CA ALA A 15 29.27 -38.09 8.02
C ALA A 15 29.28 -38.38 9.53
N GLN A 16 30.47 -38.39 10.13
CA GLN A 16 30.68 -38.48 11.57
C GLN A 16 31.38 -37.22 12.05
N LEU A 17 30.77 -36.54 13.03
CA LEU A 17 31.30 -35.32 13.60
C LEU A 17 32.16 -35.63 14.84
N GLU A 18 33.25 -34.90 14.97
CA GLU A 18 34.12 -34.98 16.13
C GLU A 18 33.54 -34.15 17.27
N ALA A 19 33.68 -34.64 18.50
CA ALA A 19 33.34 -33.89 19.69
C ALA A 19 34.26 -32.67 19.88
N ASN A 20 33.70 -31.59 20.42
CA ASN A 20 34.40 -30.35 20.76
C ASN A 20 35.15 -29.71 19.57
N ALA A 21 34.48 -29.63 18.42
CA ALA A 21 35.08 -29.19 17.17
C ALA A 21 34.34 -28.01 16.54
N ILE A 22 35.08 -27.19 15.78
CA ILE A 22 34.56 -26.10 14.94
C ILE A 22 34.89 -26.44 13.49
N TYR A 23 33.87 -26.56 12.65
CA TYR A 23 33.98 -26.80 11.22
C TYR A 23 33.72 -25.52 10.43
N TYR A 24 34.64 -25.17 9.54
CA TYR A 24 34.46 -24.13 8.54
C TYR A 24 34.14 -24.78 7.19
N VAL A 25 32.86 -24.85 6.84
CA VAL A 25 32.32 -25.55 5.67
C VAL A 25 32.10 -24.54 4.54
N ARG A 26 32.60 -24.81 3.33
CA ARG A 26 32.48 -23.87 2.19
C ARG A 26 31.00 -23.64 1.81
N ALA A 27 30.61 -22.37 1.67
CA ALA A 27 29.29 -21.96 1.20
C ALA A 27 29.42 -20.70 0.32
N GLY A 28 29.16 -20.83 -0.99
CA GLY A 28 29.38 -19.75 -1.97
C GLY A 28 30.82 -19.22 -1.95
N ASP A 29 30.96 -17.88 -1.84
CA ASP A 29 32.24 -17.19 -1.72
C ASP A 29 32.82 -17.19 -0.28
N GLY A 30 32.11 -17.77 0.69
CA GLY A 30 32.45 -17.77 2.12
C GLY A 30 32.42 -19.16 2.77
N PHE A 31 32.08 -19.20 4.06
CA PHE A 31 31.92 -20.43 4.82
C PHE A 31 30.82 -20.32 5.89
N ASP A 32 30.22 -21.46 6.21
CA ASP A 32 29.40 -21.65 7.39
C ASP A 32 30.22 -22.25 8.53
N MET A 33 29.90 -21.85 9.76
CA MET A 33 30.55 -22.33 10.97
C MET A 33 29.63 -23.29 11.73
N TYR A 34 30.07 -24.53 11.92
CA TYR A 34 29.36 -25.53 12.73
C TYR A 34 30.21 -25.87 13.95
N VAL A 35 29.58 -25.88 15.13
CA VAL A 35 30.23 -26.16 16.41
C VAL A 35 29.60 -27.41 17.00
N THR A 36 30.42 -28.34 17.49
CA THR A 36 29.95 -29.58 18.12
C THR A 36 30.25 -29.61 19.62
N ASN A 37 29.36 -30.24 20.40
CA ASN A 37 29.56 -30.44 21.83
C ASN A 37 30.43 -31.68 22.13
N GLY A 38 30.55 -32.03 23.41
CA GLY A 38 31.30 -33.20 23.87
C GLY A 38 30.78 -34.56 23.38
N ALA A 39 29.57 -34.60 22.82
CA ALA A 39 28.97 -35.80 22.20
C ALA A 39 29.07 -35.81 20.67
N GLY A 40 29.74 -34.83 20.05
CA GLY A 40 29.82 -34.72 18.59
C GLY A 40 28.52 -34.22 17.94
N MET A 41 27.54 -33.75 18.72
CA MET A 41 26.31 -33.18 18.20
C MET A 41 26.52 -31.71 17.83
N ILE A 42 26.00 -31.28 16.68
CA ILE A 42 26.00 -29.86 16.29
C ILE A 42 25.19 -29.07 17.33
N VAL A 43 25.83 -28.09 17.93
CA VAL A 43 25.24 -27.16 18.92
C VAL A 43 25.36 -25.70 18.48
N ALA A 44 25.81 -25.44 17.25
CA ALA A 44 25.89 -24.09 16.72
C ALA A 44 24.49 -23.47 16.63
N TYR A 45 24.32 -22.34 17.33
CA TYR A 45 23.33 -21.34 16.94
C TYR A 45 23.72 -20.83 15.54
N PRO A 46 22.76 -20.68 14.61
CA PRO A 46 23.09 -20.21 13.27
C PRO A 46 23.76 -18.84 13.32
N ALA A 47 25.06 -18.76 13.06
CA ALA A 47 25.79 -17.50 13.00
C ALA A 47 25.52 -16.72 11.69
N ASN A 48 24.98 -17.42 10.67
CA ASN A 48 24.84 -16.93 9.30
C ASN A 48 23.39 -16.82 8.79
N TYR A 49 22.36 -16.91 9.64
CA TYR A 49 21.09 -16.33 9.20
C TYR A 49 21.21 -14.82 9.35
N ALA A 50 21.56 -14.14 8.25
CA ALA A 50 21.05 -12.80 8.04
C ALA A 50 19.52 -12.93 7.93
N LYS A 51 18.82 -13.00 9.07
CA LYS A 51 17.38 -12.76 9.06
C LYS A 51 17.20 -11.30 8.69
N LEU A 52 16.53 -11.07 7.57
CA LEU A 52 15.92 -9.78 7.26
C LEU A 52 15.05 -9.39 8.46
N GLY A 53 15.45 -8.36 9.21
CA GLY A 53 14.68 -7.87 10.35
C GLY A 53 14.91 -8.56 11.71
N ASP A 54 16.08 -9.15 11.94
CA ASP A 54 16.52 -9.42 13.31
C ASP A 54 16.52 -8.12 14.15
N ASN A 55 15.62 -8.06 15.14
CA ASN A 55 15.40 -6.94 16.07
C ASN A 55 16.58 -6.69 17.05
N THR A 56 17.73 -7.34 16.88
CA THR A 56 18.86 -7.25 17.82
C THR A 56 20.06 -6.49 17.29
N THR A 57 20.09 -6.07 16.02
CA THR A 57 21.11 -5.12 15.55
C THR A 57 20.52 -3.95 14.80
N THR A 58 20.74 -2.75 15.36
CA THR A 58 20.46 -1.44 14.79
C THR A 58 21.32 -1.20 13.53
N ARG A 59 21.01 -1.90 12.44
CA ARG A 59 21.49 -1.51 11.11
C ARG A 59 20.31 -0.88 10.39
N PRO A 60 20.31 0.45 10.15
CA PRO A 60 19.25 1.05 9.37
C PRO A 60 19.23 0.38 8.00
N MET A 61 18.03 0.04 7.53
CA MET A 61 17.81 -0.26 6.13
C MET A 61 18.42 0.86 5.29
N ARG A 62 19.38 0.52 4.42
CA ARG A 62 20.05 1.48 3.55
C ARG A 62 19.29 1.57 2.24
N ILE A 63 18.45 2.59 2.11
CA ILE A 63 17.88 2.99 0.83
C ILE A 63 18.91 3.88 0.12
N THR A 64 19.45 3.43 -1.00
CA THR A 64 20.43 4.18 -1.79
C THR A 64 19.75 5.16 -2.74
N LYS A 65 20.31 6.37 -2.83
CA LYS A 65 19.88 7.42 -3.75
C LYS A 65 20.49 7.17 -5.13
N ASN A 66 19.66 6.73 -6.08
CA ASN A 66 19.69 6.91 -7.54
C ASN A 66 18.55 6.03 -8.12
N GLY A 67 17.33 6.59 -8.16
CA GLY A 67 16.14 5.90 -8.64
C GLY A 67 16.16 5.68 -10.16
N HIS A 68 15.76 4.49 -10.59
CA HIS A 68 15.56 4.14 -11.99
C HIS A 68 14.29 4.83 -12.54
N GLU A 69 14.28 5.20 -13.82
CA GLU A 69 13.11 5.80 -14.49
C GLU A 69 11.88 4.87 -14.44
N ILE A 70 10.69 5.44 -14.27
CA ILE A 70 9.43 4.69 -14.11
C ILE A 70 9.11 3.94 -15.43
N GLY A 71 9.10 2.61 -15.40
CA GLY A 71 8.79 1.76 -16.56
C GLY A 71 8.45 0.30 -16.21
N ALA A 72 8.07 -0.49 -17.21
CA ALA A 72 7.57 -1.86 -17.07
C ALA A 72 8.56 -2.87 -16.43
N LEU A 73 9.83 -2.50 -16.26
CA LEU A 73 10.88 -3.32 -15.65
C LEU A 73 10.92 -3.21 -14.10
N LEU A 74 10.05 -2.39 -13.48
CA LEU A 74 10.02 -2.16 -12.04
C LEU A 74 9.49 -3.31 -11.18
N TYR A 75 8.80 -4.30 -11.77
CA TYR A 75 8.29 -5.47 -11.05
C TYR A 75 9.37 -6.42 -10.52
N THR A 76 10.65 -6.16 -10.83
CA THR A 76 11.77 -7.04 -10.43
C THR A 76 13.01 -6.26 -9.98
N THR A 77 12.97 -4.92 -10.02
CA THR A 77 14.15 -4.06 -9.76
C THR A 77 13.83 -2.79 -8.96
N GLY A 78 12.71 -2.77 -8.23
CA GLY A 78 12.36 -1.65 -7.36
C GLY A 78 13.40 -1.42 -6.26
N ASN A 79 13.72 -0.15 -5.97
CA ASN A 79 14.64 0.22 -4.88
C ASN A 79 14.09 -0.12 -3.48
N LEU A 80 12.78 -0.31 -3.38
CA LEU A 80 12.11 -0.88 -2.22
C LEU A 80 10.93 -1.71 -2.75
N GLU A 81 11.04 -3.02 -2.64
CA GLU A 81 10.01 -3.97 -3.03
C GLU A 81 9.46 -4.68 -1.80
N LEU A 82 8.14 -4.67 -1.64
CA LEU A 82 7.44 -5.36 -0.55
C LEU A 82 6.58 -6.45 -1.19
N ILE A 83 7.06 -7.70 -1.12
CA ILE A 83 6.34 -8.88 -1.61
C ILE A 83 5.97 -9.76 -0.43
N THR A 84 4.73 -10.22 -0.44
CA THR A 84 4.20 -11.28 0.40
C THR A 84 4.12 -12.56 -0.45
N GLN A 85 4.76 -13.64 -0.01
CA GLN A 85 4.80 -14.90 -0.77
C GLN A 85 3.52 -15.73 -0.60
N ASP A 86 2.65 -15.34 0.32
CA ASP A 86 1.41 -16.03 0.70
C ASP A 86 0.15 -15.43 0.08
N GLY A 87 0.29 -14.42 -0.79
CA GLY A 87 -0.83 -13.72 -1.43
C GLY A 87 -1.54 -12.70 -0.55
N SER A 88 -1.08 -12.47 0.68
CA SER A 88 -1.60 -11.40 1.53
C SER A 88 -1.21 -10.01 0.99
N PRO A 89 -1.91 -8.92 1.33
CA PRO A 89 -1.48 -7.56 0.99
C PRO A 89 -0.10 -7.19 1.55
N PRO A 90 0.90 -6.79 0.72
CA PRO A 90 2.12 -6.20 1.24
C PRO A 90 1.83 -4.84 1.89
N SER A 91 2.52 -4.52 2.98
CA SER A 91 2.30 -3.28 3.74
C SER A 91 3.59 -2.70 4.31
N ILE A 92 3.61 -1.37 4.47
CA ILE A 92 4.63 -0.65 5.22
C ILE A 92 4.00 -0.01 6.45
N GLY A 93 4.50 -0.38 7.64
CA GLY A 93 4.04 0.15 8.93
C GLY A 93 5.03 1.16 9.52
N LEU A 94 4.54 2.33 9.94
CA LEU A 94 5.35 3.34 10.63
C LEU A 94 5.01 3.35 12.12
N HIS A 95 5.82 2.71 12.97
CA HIS A 95 5.54 2.56 14.41
C HIS A 95 6.40 3.48 15.28
N ARG A 96 5.86 3.97 16.41
CA ARG A 96 6.64 4.58 17.48
C ARG A 96 6.49 3.77 18.77
N GLY A 97 7.48 2.91 19.07
CA GLY A 97 7.65 2.30 20.39
C GLY A 97 6.40 1.62 20.98
N GLY A 98 5.75 0.73 20.23
CA GLY A 98 4.56 0.02 20.69
C GLY A 98 3.26 0.83 20.68
N VAL A 99 3.29 2.08 20.21
CA VAL A 99 2.10 2.94 20.06
C VAL A 99 1.91 3.35 18.60
N ASN A 100 0.65 3.24 18.17
CA ASN A 100 -0.01 3.71 16.96
C ASN A 100 0.85 3.88 15.71
N ALA A 101 0.68 2.95 14.78
CA ALA A 101 1.26 3.06 13.45
C ALA A 101 0.19 3.30 12.38
N GLY A 102 0.52 4.24 11.50
CA GLY A 102 -0.11 4.31 10.19
C GLY A 102 0.50 3.20 9.32
N ALA A 103 -0.35 2.44 8.63
CA ALA A 103 0.08 1.51 7.60
C ALA A 103 -0.41 2.00 6.24
N LEU A 104 0.51 2.05 5.27
CA LEU A 104 0.18 2.19 3.85
C LEU A 104 0.27 0.80 3.23
N TYR A 105 -0.78 0.39 2.51
CA TYR A 105 -0.85 -0.94 1.89
C TYR A 105 -1.61 -0.89 0.57
N LEU A 106 -1.38 -1.91 -0.26
CA LEU A 106 -2.17 -2.16 -1.47
C LEU A 106 -3.18 -3.26 -1.17
N THR A 107 -4.47 -3.04 -1.39
CA THR A 107 -5.47 -4.11 -1.25
C THR A 107 -5.35 -5.14 -2.36
N MET A 108 -6.09 -6.25 -2.25
CA MET A 108 -6.18 -7.28 -3.31
C MET A 108 -6.64 -6.70 -4.67
N ASP A 109 -7.24 -5.51 -4.68
CA ASP A 109 -7.81 -4.85 -5.85
C ASP A 109 -6.96 -3.68 -6.37
N THR A 110 -5.65 -3.65 -6.10
CA THR A 110 -4.70 -2.59 -6.52
C THR A 110 -4.93 -1.20 -5.88
N GLN A 111 -5.82 -1.11 -4.91
CA GLN A 111 -6.18 0.16 -4.27
C GLN A 111 -5.18 0.54 -3.19
N VAL A 112 -4.91 1.83 -3.07
CA VAL A 112 -4.06 2.38 -2.00
C VAL A 112 -4.89 2.54 -0.73
N GLY A 113 -4.42 1.99 0.39
CA GLY A 113 -5.07 2.07 1.69
C GLY A 113 -4.17 2.71 2.75
N PHE A 114 -4.75 3.57 3.60
CA PHE A 114 -4.12 4.10 4.81
C PHE A 114 -4.95 3.73 6.03
N VAL A 115 -4.36 2.98 6.96
CA VAL A 115 -4.99 2.59 8.22
C VAL A 115 -4.22 3.22 9.38
N SER A 116 -4.94 3.85 10.31
CA SER A 116 -4.40 4.07 11.66
C SER A 116 -4.75 2.89 12.53
N ASN A 117 -3.74 2.28 13.14
CA ASN A 117 -3.96 1.23 14.11
C ASN A 117 -3.79 1.81 15.53
N ALA A 118 -4.91 2.12 16.19
CA ALA A 118 -4.95 2.46 17.61
C ALA A 118 -5.51 1.31 18.46
N GLY A 119 -5.04 0.08 18.20
CA GLY A 119 -5.56 -1.15 18.84
C GLY A 119 -6.83 -1.70 18.19
N GLN A 120 -7.34 -1.02 17.16
CA GLN A 120 -8.39 -1.45 16.23
C GLN A 120 -8.03 -0.92 14.84
N ALA A 121 -8.18 -1.76 13.81
CA ALA A 121 -7.92 -1.34 12.44
C ALA A 121 -9.01 -0.34 12.00
N SER A 122 -8.66 0.94 11.94
CA SER A 122 -9.53 1.98 11.41
C SER A 122 -9.00 2.43 10.06
N VAL A 123 -9.72 2.07 8.99
CA VAL A 123 -9.38 2.53 7.64
C VAL A 123 -9.68 4.03 7.58
N LEU A 124 -8.63 4.85 7.56
CA LEU A 124 -8.75 6.30 7.44
C LEU A 124 -9.12 6.69 6.01
N TRP A 125 -8.54 5.98 5.04
CA TRP A 125 -8.81 6.20 3.63
C TRP A 125 -8.55 4.92 2.84
N SER A 126 -9.49 4.58 1.98
CA SER A 126 -9.37 3.58 0.92
C SER A 126 -10.21 4.04 -0.27
N ASP A 127 -9.90 3.60 -1.47
CA ASP A 127 -10.73 3.92 -2.64
C ASP A 127 -12.20 3.47 -2.44
N ALA A 128 -12.42 2.37 -1.72
CA ALA A 128 -13.77 1.91 -1.36
C ALA A 128 -14.54 2.87 -0.43
N ASN A 129 -13.86 3.57 0.49
CA ASN A 129 -14.50 4.51 1.43
C ASN A 129 -14.35 5.98 1.03
N ALA A 130 -13.51 6.29 0.05
CA ALA A 130 -13.26 7.63 -0.45
C ALA A 130 -14.54 8.30 -0.97
N PRO A 131 -15.46 7.63 -1.71
CA PRO A 131 -16.72 8.24 -2.12
C PRO A 131 -17.62 8.66 -0.96
N ALA A 132 -17.55 7.97 0.18
CA ALA A 132 -18.33 8.31 1.37
C ALA A 132 -17.71 9.48 2.17
N ARG A 133 -16.41 9.74 2.00
CA ARG A 133 -15.67 10.79 2.73
C ARG A 133 -15.41 12.04 1.90
N LEU A 134 -15.48 11.92 0.57
CA LEU A 134 -15.27 13.01 -0.37
C LEU A 134 -16.57 13.22 -1.15
N ALA A 135 -17.33 14.26 -0.78
CA ALA A 135 -18.64 14.63 -1.37
C ALA A 135 -18.61 14.99 -2.88
N ALA A 136 -17.53 14.69 -3.59
CA ALA A 136 -17.28 15.12 -4.97
C ALA A 136 -16.69 14.03 -5.88
N MET A 137 -16.53 12.77 -5.42
CA MET A 137 -15.91 11.74 -6.26
C MET A 137 -16.85 11.07 -7.27
N GLY A 138 -18.17 11.17 -7.06
CA GLY A 138 -19.16 10.58 -7.98
C GLY A 138 -20.26 11.57 -8.31
N VAL A 139 -20.21 12.16 -9.49
CA VAL A 139 -21.29 13.04 -9.95
C VAL A 139 -22.54 12.18 -10.18
N GLY A 140 -23.65 12.51 -9.50
CA GLY A 140 -24.94 11.80 -9.64
C GLY A 140 -25.47 11.11 -8.37
N THR A 141 -24.66 11.01 -7.31
CA THR A 141 -25.09 10.50 -5.99
C THR A 141 -25.66 11.63 -5.13
N PRO A 142 -26.73 11.43 -4.33
CA PRO A 142 -27.23 12.43 -3.37
C PRO A 142 -26.13 13.14 -2.57
N GLY A 143 -26.21 14.46 -2.50
CA GLY A 143 -25.22 15.33 -1.86
C GLY A 143 -24.06 15.79 -2.74
N THR A 144 -23.92 15.25 -3.96
CA THR A 144 -22.87 15.69 -4.90
C THR A 144 -23.28 16.92 -5.69
N TYR A 145 -22.28 17.64 -6.19
CA TYR A 145 -22.49 18.83 -7.00
C TYR A 145 -22.03 18.61 -8.43
N ALA A 146 -22.74 19.22 -9.37
CA ALA A 146 -22.41 19.19 -10.78
C ALA A 146 -22.64 20.55 -11.43
N SER A 147 -21.82 20.91 -12.42
CA SER A 147 -22.13 22.00 -13.34
C SER A 147 -23.09 21.47 -14.40
N LEU A 148 -24.33 21.94 -14.41
CA LEU A 148 -25.36 21.49 -15.33
C LEU A 148 -25.98 22.65 -16.10
N GLN A 149 -26.23 22.43 -17.40
CA GLN A 149 -27.02 23.29 -18.24
C GLN A 149 -28.52 23.07 -17.97
N ASN A 150 -29.27 24.16 -17.84
CA ASN A 150 -30.72 24.13 -17.70
C ASN A 150 -31.41 24.07 -19.08
N LEU A 151 -32.09 22.96 -19.37
CA LEU A 151 -32.92 22.77 -20.57
C LEU A 151 -34.43 22.74 -20.25
N SER A 152 -34.85 23.17 -19.07
CA SER A 152 -36.28 23.20 -18.69
C SER A 152 -37.11 24.22 -19.50
N GLY A 153 -36.45 25.12 -20.23
CA GLY A 153 -37.11 26.22 -20.96
C GLY A 153 -37.54 27.39 -20.09
N ALA A 154 -37.33 27.33 -18.76
CA ALA A 154 -37.67 28.38 -17.81
C ALA A 154 -36.47 28.80 -16.94
N LEU A 155 -36.53 30.00 -16.36
CA LEU A 155 -35.59 30.45 -15.35
C LEU A 155 -35.70 29.58 -14.09
N GLN A 156 -34.58 29.04 -13.61
CA GLN A 156 -34.50 28.29 -12.36
C GLN A 156 -33.72 29.08 -11.31
N PRO A 157 -34.40 29.80 -10.39
CA PRO A 157 -33.74 30.51 -9.31
C PRO A 157 -33.07 29.56 -8.30
N PRO A 158 -32.20 30.09 -7.42
CA PRO A 158 -31.58 29.29 -6.36
C PRO A 158 -32.64 28.58 -5.50
N GLY A 159 -32.45 27.28 -5.27
CA GLY A 159 -33.35 26.44 -4.50
C GLY A 159 -34.41 25.70 -5.32
N SER A 160 -34.63 26.06 -6.60
CA SER A 160 -35.51 25.31 -7.49
C SER A 160 -35.08 23.86 -7.61
N ILE A 161 -36.04 22.93 -7.63
CA ILE A 161 -35.80 21.51 -7.81
C ILE A 161 -36.36 21.09 -9.17
N VAL A 162 -35.52 20.47 -9.99
CA VAL A 162 -35.93 19.95 -11.31
C VAL A 162 -35.45 18.51 -11.50
N SER A 163 -36.09 17.80 -12.42
CA SER A 163 -35.61 16.50 -12.88
C SER A 163 -34.31 16.66 -13.67
N GLY A 164 -33.38 15.73 -13.50
CA GLY A 164 -32.14 15.67 -14.26
C GLY A 164 -32.38 15.42 -15.75
N SER A 165 -33.55 14.89 -16.14
CA SER A 165 -33.97 14.76 -17.54
C SER A 165 -34.00 16.11 -18.29
N VAL A 166 -34.24 17.23 -17.58
CA VAL A 166 -34.21 18.60 -18.14
C VAL A 166 -32.87 19.32 -17.91
N LEU A 167 -31.82 18.58 -17.53
CA LEU A 167 -30.48 19.10 -17.30
C LEU A 167 -29.45 18.36 -18.17
N ARG A 168 -28.28 18.96 -18.40
CA ARG A 168 -27.14 18.30 -19.06
C ARG A 168 -25.84 18.59 -18.34
N TYR A 169 -24.97 17.59 -18.20
CA TYR A 169 -23.61 17.85 -17.71
C TYR A 169 -22.92 18.87 -18.61
N ALA A 170 -22.34 19.92 -18.03
CA ALA A 170 -21.77 20.99 -18.81
C ALA A 170 -20.45 21.50 -18.21
N SER A 171 -19.51 21.83 -19.09
CA SER A 171 -18.36 22.67 -18.80
C SER A 171 -18.70 24.13 -19.11
N HIS A 172 -17.71 25.03 -19.02
CA HIS A 172 -17.90 26.45 -19.35
C HIS A 172 -18.27 26.71 -20.82
N ASN A 173 -17.99 25.78 -21.74
CA ASN A 173 -18.12 25.98 -23.17
C ASN A 173 -18.78 24.82 -23.93
N ASN A 174 -19.17 23.75 -23.24
CA ASN A 174 -19.79 22.61 -23.87
C ASN A 174 -20.83 21.96 -22.94
N ALA A 175 -21.92 21.48 -23.52
CA ALA A 175 -22.91 20.68 -22.83
C ALA A 175 -22.91 19.27 -23.41
N SER A 176 -22.85 18.27 -22.52
CA SER A 176 -23.02 16.86 -22.85
C SER A 176 -24.44 16.59 -23.34
N THR A 177 -24.63 15.54 -24.13
CA THR A 177 -25.95 15.01 -24.44
C THR A 177 -26.53 14.15 -23.31
N ILE A 178 -25.71 13.79 -22.32
CA ILE A 178 -26.09 12.94 -21.19
C ILE A 178 -26.86 13.77 -20.16
N ALA A 179 -28.09 13.33 -19.89
CA ALA A 179 -28.89 13.82 -18.78
C ALA A 179 -28.43 13.12 -17.49
N PRO A 180 -28.23 13.86 -16.38
CA PRO A 180 -28.10 13.22 -15.08
C PRO A 180 -29.44 12.59 -14.67
N ASP A 181 -29.41 11.50 -13.91
CA ASP A 181 -30.65 10.90 -13.36
C ASP A 181 -31.26 11.76 -12.24
N GLY A 182 -32.45 11.38 -11.75
CA GLY A 182 -33.23 11.85 -10.57
C GLY A 182 -33.41 13.38 -10.39
N SER A 183 -33.59 13.87 -9.15
CA SER A 183 -33.80 15.30 -8.85
C SER A 183 -32.52 16.09 -8.54
N TRP A 184 -32.53 17.37 -8.88
CA TRP A 184 -31.42 18.30 -8.66
C TRP A 184 -31.92 19.66 -8.18
N LYS A 185 -31.24 20.21 -7.18
CA LYS A 185 -31.50 21.53 -6.61
C LYS A 185 -30.55 22.56 -7.20
N CYS A 186 -31.08 23.66 -7.75
CA CYS A 186 -30.29 24.76 -8.29
C CYS A 186 -29.56 25.49 -7.15
N MET A 187 -28.25 25.66 -7.24
CA MET A 187 -27.45 26.39 -6.24
C MET A 187 -27.14 27.83 -6.66
N GLY A 188 -27.46 28.19 -7.91
CA GLY A 188 -27.29 29.53 -8.47
C GLY A 188 -28.53 29.97 -9.22
N ASN A 189 -28.36 30.85 -10.21
CA ASN A 189 -29.46 31.28 -11.07
C ASN A 189 -29.24 30.72 -12.48
N ALA A 190 -30.17 29.93 -13.00
CA ALA A 190 -30.01 29.25 -14.29
C ALA A 190 -31.11 29.66 -15.28
N ASN A 191 -30.77 30.54 -16.21
CA ASN A 191 -31.60 30.85 -17.39
C ASN A 191 -31.74 29.60 -18.28
N ALA A 192 -32.70 29.60 -19.22
CA ALA A 192 -32.78 28.58 -20.25
C ALA A 192 -31.48 28.56 -21.09
N GLY A 193 -30.83 27.40 -21.18
CA GLY A 193 -29.52 27.22 -21.79
C GLY A 193 -28.33 27.63 -20.92
N GLY A 194 -28.57 28.25 -19.75
CA GLY A 194 -27.52 28.67 -18.82
C GLY A 194 -26.94 27.50 -18.01
N VAL A 195 -25.66 27.59 -17.66
CA VAL A 195 -24.95 26.62 -16.81
C VAL A 195 -24.77 27.19 -15.41
N THR A 196 -25.06 26.39 -14.39
CA THR A 196 -24.75 26.73 -12.99
C THR A 196 -24.44 25.47 -12.19
N THR A 197 -24.14 25.63 -10.91
CA THR A 197 -23.95 24.51 -9.98
C THR A 197 -25.29 24.00 -9.48
N TRP A 198 -25.46 22.69 -9.51
CA TRP A 198 -26.63 21.98 -9.00
C TRP A 198 -26.19 20.94 -7.97
N MET A 199 -27.01 20.77 -6.93
CA MET A 199 -26.82 19.72 -5.92
C MET A 199 -27.77 18.57 -6.21
N ARG A 200 -27.23 17.36 -6.25
CA ARG A 200 -28.00 16.13 -6.32
C ARG A 200 -28.75 15.93 -5.00
N ILE A 201 -30.07 15.74 -5.05
CA ILE A 201 -30.92 15.49 -3.87
C ILE A 201 -31.59 14.13 -3.95
#